data_AF-A0AAJ0S8I1-F1
#
_entry.id   AF-A0AAJ0S8I1-F1
#
_cell.length_a   1.000
_cell.length_b   1.000
_cell.length_c   1.000
_cell.angle_alpha   90.00
_cell.angle_beta   90.00
_cell.angle_gamma   90.00
#
_symmetry.space_group_name_H-M   'P 1'
#
loop_
_entity.id
_entity.type
_entity.pdbx_description
1 polymer ?
#
loop_
_entity_poly.entity_id
_entity_poly.type
_entity_poly.pdbx_seq_one_letter_code
_entity_poly.pdbx_strand_id
1 'polypeptide(L)'
;MKIILFLTLLIWNTLAQAQTAEATSGNTTAVAKAPSRQTKTTKSSVSVSISNSDNYYSLSANFDASKSKKLEKLLSDNLDHNILSTDSGSKIWKKDNEGQTAYSFVLRDGKLKASIDKELVSNETFEKLKALGEKISDTLSKD
;
A
#
# COMPACT_ATOMS: atom_id res chain seq x y z
N MET A 1 9.17 -18.82 -49.49
CA MET A 1 7.93 -19.09 -48.71
C MET A 1 8.07 -20.42 -48.00
N LYS A 2 7.99 -20.40 -46.67
CA LYS A 2 7.67 -21.55 -45.79
C LYS A 2 7.47 -20.98 -44.38
N ILE A 3 6.20 -20.84 -44.02
CA ILE A 3 5.73 -20.49 -42.69
C ILE A 3 5.87 -21.74 -41.83
N ILE A 4 6.49 -21.62 -40.65
CA ILE A 4 6.39 -22.63 -39.59
C ILE A 4 5.82 -21.93 -38.36
N LEU A 5 4.57 -22.30 -38.10
CA LEU A 5 3.69 -21.83 -37.05
C LEU A 5 3.84 -22.83 -35.89
N PHE A 6 4.42 -22.43 -34.76
CA PHE A 6 4.34 -23.23 -33.53
C PHE A 6 3.37 -22.58 -32.57
N LEU A 7 2.15 -23.08 -32.66
CA LEU A 7 1.01 -22.82 -31.79
C LEU A 7 1.07 -23.86 -30.67
N THR A 8 1.52 -23.49 -29.47
CA THR A 8 1.39 -24.35 -28.29
C THR A 8 0.29 -23.81 -27.40
N LEU A 9 -0.88 -24.45 -27.51
CA LEU A 9 -1.96 -24.40 -26.53
C LEU A 9 -1.44 -24.89 -25.18
N LEU A 10 -1.64 -24.10 -24.12
CA LEU A 10 -1.66 -24.57 -22.74
C LEU A 10 -3.10 -24.43 -22.23
N ILE A 11 -3.82 -25.56 -22.20
CA ILE A 11 -5.16 -25.67 -21.64
C ILE A 11 -5.06 -26.11 -20.16
N TRP A 12 -5.95 -25.51 -19.38
CA TRP A 12 -6.31 -25.60 -17.96
C TRP A 12 -6.22 -26.97 -17.24
N ASN A 13 -6.00 -26.92 -15.92
CA ASN A 13 -7.09 -27.24 -14.96
C ASN A 13 -6.77 -26.85 -13.50
N THR A 14 -7.82 -26.37 -12.86
CA THR A 14 -7.98 -26.09 -11.42
C THR A 14 -8.20 -27.38 -10.63
N LEU A 15 -7.68 -27.49 -9.40
CA LEU A 15 -8.27 -28.36 -8.40
C LEU A 15 -8.23 -27.70 -7.01
N ALA A 16 -9.45 -27.45 -6.50
CA ALA A 16 -9.73 -27.02 -5.16
C ALA A 16 -9.33 -28.10 -4.13
N GLN A 17 -8.86 -27.69 -2.96
CA GLN A 17 -8.96 -28.50 -1.75
C GLN A 17 -9.68 -27.70 -0.68
N ALA A 18 -10.80 -28.26 -0.22
CA ALA A 18 -11.65 -27.76 0.84
C ALA A 18 -11.67 -28.80 1.97
N GLN A 19 -11.76 -28.29 3.19
CA GLN A 19 -12.12 -28.92 4.47
C GLN A 19 -11.08 -29.85 5.13
N THR A 20 -10.72 -29.51 6.37
CA THR A 20 -11.13 -30.29 7.56
C THR A 20 -11.32 -29.35 8.75
N ALA A 21 -12.46 -29.44 9.42
CA ALA A 21 -12.68 -28.89 10.75
C ALA A 21 -12.33 -29.97 11.78
N GLU A 22 -11.59 -29.61 12.83
CA GLU A 22 -11.48 -30.42 14.04
C GLU A 22 -12.15 -29.68 15.20
N ALA A 23 -13.16 -30.32 15.77
CA ALA A 23 -13.77 -29.94 17.02
C ALA A 23 -12.89 -30.43 18.17
N THR A 24 -12.66 -29.59 19.17
CA THR A 24 -12.32 -30.06 20.52
C THR A 24 -13.08 -29.23 21.55
N SER A 25 -13.80 -29.99 22.37
CA SER A 25 -14.65 -29.60 23.48
C SER A 25 -13.84 -29.01 24.63
N GLY A 26 -14.31 -27.89 25.18
CA GLY A 26 -13.77 -27.27 26.39
C GLY A 26 -14.86 -26.44 27.06
N ASN A 27 -15.37 -26.96 28.15
CA ASN A 27 -16.45 -26.48 29.00
C ASN A 27 -16.11 -25.19 29.76
N THR A 28 -16.81 -24.07 29.49
CA THR A 28 -16.90 -22.97 30.47
C THR A 28 -18.26 -22.27 30.42
N THR A 29 -18.90 -22.31 31.58
CA THR A 29 -20.13 -21.69 32.08
C THR A 29 -20.59 -20.41 31.35
N ALA A 30 -21.81 -20.46 30.80
CA ALA A 30 -22.53 -19.28 30.34
C ALA A 30 -22.96 -18.41 31.54
N VAL A 31 -22.42 -17.20 31.62
CA VAL A 31 -22.99 -16.11 32.44
C VAL A 31 -23.40 -15.00 31.49
N ALA A 32 -24.71 -14.86 31.30
CA ALA A 32 -25.30 -13.72 30.62
C ALA A 32 -25.18 -12.47 31.49
N LYS A 33 -24.53 -11.40 31.02
CA LYS A 33 -24.78 -10.05 31.52
C LYS A 33 -24.46 -8.91 30.55
N ALA A 34 -25.52 -8.12 30.34
CA ALA A 34 -25.63 -6.75 29.85
C ALA A 34 -25.51 -6.49 28.33
N PRO A 35 -26.47 -5.74 27.73
CA PRO A 35 -26.34 -5.26 26.36
C PRO A 35 -25.20 -4.25 26.34
N SER A 36 -24.11 -4.56 25.63
CA SER A 36 -23.10 -3.55 25.36
C SER A 36 -23.76 -2.48 24.52
N ARG A 37 -23.94 -1.32 25.14
CA ARG A 37 -24.26 -0.07 24.47
C ARG A 37 -23.31 0.03 23.27
N GLN A 38 -23.85 -0.13 22.06
CA GLN A 38 -23.13 0.16 20.82
C GLN A 38 -22.80 1.65 20.83
N THR A 39 -21.70 2.01 21.50
CA THR A 39 -21.00 3.25 21.24
C THR A 39 -20.46 3.07 19.83
N LYS A 40 -21.14 3.70 18.88
CA LYS A 40 -20.66 3.86 17.51
C LYS A 40 -19.40 4.73 17.59
N THR A 41 -18.29 4.11 17.98
CA THR A 41 -16.97 4.72 17.90
C THR A 41 -16.63 4.68 16.43
N THR A 42 -16.82 5.80 15.73
CA THR A 42 -16.18 6.07 14.45
C THR A 42 -14.68 6.20 14.71
N LYS A 43 -14.01 5.07 15.02
CA LYS A 43 -12.56 5.01 15.07
C LYS A 43 -12.09 5.06 13.62
N SER A 44 -11.72 6.24 13.16
CA SER A 44 -10.89 6.38 11.96
C SER A 44 -9.59 5.65 12.26
N SER A 45 -9.43 4.43 11.74
CA SER A 45 -8.23 3.64 11.96
C SER A 45 -7.17 4.06 10.95
N VAL A 46 -6.24 4.90 11.39
CA VAL A 46 -5.01 5.18 10.64
C VAL A 46 -4.03 4.05 10.92
N SER A 47 -3.46 3.46 9.87
CA SER A 47 -2.38 2.48 9.98
C SER A 47 -1.24 2.88 9.08
N VAL A 48 -0.02 2.90 9.61
CA VAL A 48 1.20 3.18 8.85
C VAL A 48 2.19 2.02 9.07
N SER A 49 2.81 1.57 7.99
CA SER A 49 3.85 0.54 8.00
C SER A 49 5.04 1.04 7.21
N ILE A 50 6.22 1.01 7.84
CA ILE A 50 7.49 1.40 7.24
C ILE A 50 8.40 0.18 7.26
N SER A 51 9.03 -0.10 6.14
CA SER A 51 10.09 -1.11 6.03
C SER A 51 11.32 -0.45 5.42
N ASN A 52 12.47 -0.68 6.05
CA ASN A 52 13.74 -0.11 5.67
C ASN A 52 14.81 -1.22 5.77
N SER A 53 15.18 -1.78 4.62
CA SER A 53 16.27 -2.76 4.47
C SER A 53 17.48 -2.09 3.82
N ASP A 54 18.58 -2.82 3.62
CA ASP A 54 19.82 -2.22 3.07
C ASP A 54 19.60 -1.56 1.70
N ASN A 55 18.79 -2.18 0.84
CA ASN A 55 18.63 -1.76 -0.56
C ASN A 55 17.26 -1.14 -0.86
N TYR A 56 16.32 -1.21 0.08
CA TYR A 56 14.94 -0.81 -0.20
C TYR A 56 14.28 -0.09 0.97
N TYR A 57 13.41 0.86 0.64
CA TYR A 57 12.51 1.50 1.58
C TYR A 57 11.08 1.46 1.07
N SER A 58 10.13 1.16 1.95
CA SER A 58 8.71 1.28 1.65
C SER A 58 7.89 1.87 2.79
N LEU A 59 6.85 2.59 2.40
CA LEU A 59 5.83 3.13 3.27
C LEU A 59 4.47 2.65 2.73
N SER A 60 3.66 2.05 3.57
CA SER A 60 2.25 1.78 3.27
C SER A 60 1.39 2.40 4.35
N ALA A 61 0.40 3.18 3.96
CA ALA A 61 -0.52 3.80 4.89
C ALA A 61 -1.97 3.64 4.44
N ASN A 62 -2.84 3.33 5.40
CA ASN A 62 -4.29 3.40 5.24
C ASN A 62 -4.82 4.48 6.18
N PHE A 63 -5.76 5.28 5.69
CA PHE A 63 -6.29 6.45 6.39
C PHE A 63 -7.68 6.80 5.87
N ASP A 64 -8.36 7.73 6.53
CA ASP A 64 -9.66 8.23 6.05
C ASP A 64 -9.51 9.02 4.75
N ALA A 65 -10.42 8.80 3.79
CA ALA A 65 -10.37 9.44 2.48
C ALA A 65 -10.31 10.98 2.53
N SER A 66 -10.83 11.61 3.59
CA SER A 66 -10.72 13.06 3.83
C SER A 66 -9.27 13.56 3.90
N LYS A 67 -8.32 12.73 4.32
CA LYS A 67 -6.90 13.08 4.39
C LYS A 67 -6.18 12.98 3.04
N SER A 68 -6.79 12.36 2.01
CA SER A 68 -6.17 12.14 0.70
C SER A 68 -5.76 13.45 0.01
N LYS A 69 -6.62 14.48 0.04
CA LYS A 69 -6.30 15.80 -0.55
C LYS A 69 -5.11 16.48 0.12
N LYS A 70 -4.98 16.35 1.43
CA LYS A 70 -3.84 16.91 2.19
C LYS A 70 -2.54 16.21 1.80
N LEU A 71 -2.58 14.88 1.66
CA LEU A 71 -1.42 14.10 1.19
C LEU A 71 -1.08 14.37 -0.27
N GLU A 72 -2.07 14.53 -1.14
CA GLU A 72 -1.85 14.89 -2.54
C GLU A 72 -1.07 16.19 -2.67
N LYS A 73 -1.47 17.22 -1.90
CA LYS A 73 -0.76 18.49 -1.85
C LYS A 73 0.67 18.30 -1.34
N LEU A 74 0.83 17.56 -0.24
CA LEU A 74 2.15 17.29 0.34
C LEU A 74 3.10 16.61 -0.67
N LEU A 75 2.61 15.62 -1.42
CA LEU A 75 3.39 14.92 -2.44
C LEU A 75 3.72 15.85 -3.62
N SER A 76 2.73 16.60 -4.12
CA SER A 76 2.94 17.57 -5.21
C SER A 76 3.92 18.68 -4.86
N ASP A 77 3.97 19.11 -3.59
CA ASP A 77 4.88 20.16 -3.13
C ASP A 77 6.33 19.67 -2.97
N ASN A 78 6.57 18.35 -2.86
CA ASN A 78 7.88 17.78 -2.52
C ASN A 78 8.48 16.86 -3.59
N LEU A 79 7.66 16.39 -4.54
CA LEU A 79 8.08 15.52 -5.63
C LEU A 79 8.01 16.27 -6.96
N ASP A 80 8.82 15.83 -7.93
CA ASP A 80 8.81 16.37 -9.28
C ASP A 80 7.40 16.27 -9.89
N HIS A 81 7.05 17.19 -10.78
CA HIS A 81 5.70 17.30 -11.37
C HIS A 81 5.36 16.16 -12.37
N ASN A 82 6.14 15.08 -12.40
CA ASN A 82 5.87 13.90 -13.20
C ASN A 82 4.78 13.05 -12.53
N ILE A 83 3.54 13.51 -12.68
CA ILE A 83 2.35 12.87 -12.12
C ILE A 83 1.62 12.14 -13.23
N LEU A 84 1.48 10.82 -13.07
CA LEU A 84 0.58 10.00 -13.86
C LEU A 84 -0.75 9.88 -13.13
N SER A 85 -1.85 10.20 -13.80
CA SER A 85 -3.20 9.92 -13.31
C SER A 85 -3.75 8.71 -14.05
N THR A 86 -4.40 7.82 -13.32
CA THR A 86 -5.07 6.63 -13.89
C THR A 86 -6.59 6.85 -13.92
N ASP A 87 -7.29 6.16 -14.82
CA ASP A 87 -8.76 6.19 -14.90
C ASP A 87 -9.44 5.79 -13.57
N SER A 88 -8.73 5.02 -12.73
CA SER A 88 -9.16 4.61 -11.39
C SER A 88 -9.08 5.71 -10.32
N GLY A 89 -8.71 6.94 -10.69
CA GLY A 89 -8.54 8.06 -9.75
C GLY A 89 -7.23 8.03 -8.95
N SER A 90 -6.33 7.09 -9.24
CA SER A 90 -5.01 7.05 -8.59
C SER A 90 -4.09 8.12 -9.15
N LYS A 91 -3.32 8.77 -8.26
CA LYS A 91 -2.21 9.66 -8.61
C LYS A 91 -0.89 8.98 -8.32
N ILE A 92 0.01 8.99 -9.29
CA ILE A 92 1.26 8.26 -9.24
C ILE A 92 2.39 9.23 -9.55
N TRP A 93 3.29 9.44 -8.59
CA TRP A 93 4.58 10.09 -8.81
C TRP A 93 5.61 8.98 -9.01
N LYS A 94 6.34 9.00 -10.12
CA LYS A 94 7.32 7.96 -10.43
C LYS A 94 8.55 8.57 -11.05
N LYS A 95 9.72 8.06 -10.68
CA LYS A 95 10.98 8.33 -11.38
C LYS A 95 11.63 7.03 -11.75
N ASP A 96 12.01 6.92 -13.01
CA ASP A 96 12.80 5.80 -13.52
C ASP A 96 14.26 6.25 -13.67
N ASN A 97 15.19 5.32 -13.45
CA ASN A 97 16.61 5.45 -13.70
C ASN A 97 17.07 4.19 -14.46
N GLU A 98 17.70 4.37 -15.62
CA GLU A 98 18.14 3.26 -16.49
C GLU A 98 17.04 2.23 -16.83
N GLY A 99 15.79 2.68 -16.97
CA GLY A 99 14.64 1.81 -17.27
C GLY A 99 14.06 1.06 -16.05
N GLN A 100 14.61 1.27 -14.85
CA GLN A 100 14.13 0.71 -13.60
C GLN A 100 13.50 1.81 -12.73
N THR A 101 12.47 1.48 -11.95
CA THR A 101 11.80 2.49 -11.10
C THR A 101 12.60 2.77 -9.84
N ALA A 102 13.24 3.94 -9.80
CA ALA A 102 14.03 4.40 -8.66
C ALA A 102 13.16 4.75 -7.46
N TYR A 103 12.02 5.41 -7.70
CA TYR A 103 10.99 5.57 -6.67
C TYR A 103 9.59 5.66 -7.26
N SER A 104 8.59 5.30 -6.46
CA SER A 104 7.19 5.57 -6.75
C SER A 104 6.40 5.91 -5.50
N PHE A 105 5.43 6.83 -5.65
CA PHE A 105 4.39 7.13 -4.68
C PHE A 105 3.04 6.98 -5.38
N VAL A 106 2.18 6.13 -4.84
CA VAL A 106 0.85 5.85 -5.37
C VAL A 106 -0.17 6.25 -4.33
N LEU A 107 -0.90 7.33 -4.62
CA LEU A 107 -1.98 7.84 -3.79
C LEU A 107 -3.33 7.44 -4.40
N ARG A 108 -4.19 6.88 -3.55
CA ARG A 108 -5.61 6.62 -3.79
C ARG A 108 -6.41 7.11 -2.60
N ASP A 109 -7.72 7.17 -2.74
CA ASP A 109 -8.60 7.52 -1.64
C ASP A 109 -8.38 6.57 -0.44
N GLY A 110 -7.93 7.15 0.67
CA GLY A 110 -7.68 6.45 1.92
C GLY A 110 -6.45 5.53 1.92
N LYS A 111 -5.59 5.59 0.89
CA LYS A 111 -4.40 4.73 0.82
C LYS A 111 -3.22 5.39 0.12
N LEU A 112 -2.04 5.21 0.71
CA LEU A 112 -0.76 5.59 0.11
C LEU A 112 0.18 4.38 0.12
N LYS A 113 0.89 4.20 -1.00
CA LYS A 113 2.07 3.32 -1.07
C LYS A 113 3.26 4.09 -1.61
N ALA A 114 4.41 3.94 -0.97
CA ALA A 114 5.69 4.43 -1.47
C ALA A 114 6.71 3.30 -1.51
N SER A 115 7.56 3.37 -2.53
CA SER A 115 8.63 2.41 -2.80
C SER A 115 9.85 3.18 -3.28
N ILE A 116 11.01 2.92 -2.69
CA ILE A 116 12.28 3.54 -3.06
C ILE A 116 13.33 2.44 -3.15
N ASP A 117 13.95 2.35 -4.32
CA ASP A 117 15.14 1.53 -4.52
C ASP A 117 16.38 2.39 -4.24
N LYS A 118 17.14 2.02 -3.20
CA LYS A 118 18.29 2.78 -2.73
C LYS A 118 19.50 2.66 -3.64
N GLU A 119 19.56 1.62 -4.46
CA GLU A 119 20.64 1.45 -5.44
C GLU A 119 20.45 2.35 -6.66
N LEU A 120 19.19 2.75 -6.93
CA LEU A 120 18.82 3.57 -8.09
C LEU A 120 18.70 5.07 -7.78
N VAL A 121 18.85 5.48 -6.52
CA VAL A 121 18.82 6.90 -6.09
C VAL A 121 20.11 7.27 -5.38
N SER A 122 20.50 8.55 -5.45
CA SER A 122 21.61 9.05 -4.61
C SER A 122 21.22 9.04 -3.13
N ASN A 123 22.22 8.90 -2.24
CA ASN A 123 21.97 8.94 -0.79
C ASN A 123 21.25 10.23 -0.34
N GLU A 124 21.59 11.37 -0.94
CA GLU A 124 20.90 12.65 -0.68
C GLU A 124 19.41 12.59 -1.08
N THR A 125 19.11 11.99 -2.23
CA THR A 125 17.72 11.81 -2.69
C THR A 125 16.97 10.86 -1.77
N PHE A 126 17.60 9.76 -1.35
CA PHE A 126 17.03 8.81 -0.42
C PHE A 126 16.64 9.48 0.90
N GLU A 127 17.54 10.25 1.53
CA GLU A 127 17.23 10.92 2.80
C GLU A 127 16.09 11.94 2.67
N LYS A 128 16.00 12.67 1.55
CA LYS A 128 14.87 13.57 1.27
C LYS A 128 13.54 12.82 1.16
N LEU A 129 13.53 11.70 0.42
CA LEU A 129 12.32 10.88 0.24
C LEU A 129 11.91 10.16 1.53
N LYS A 130 12.88 9.71 2.34
CA LYS A 130 12.65 9.14 3.66
C LYS A 130 12.04 10.17 4.61
N ALA A 131 12.60 11.39 4.66
CA ALA A 131 12.04 12.48 5.45
C ALA A 131 10.61 12.85 5.02
N LEU A 132 10.32 12.77 3.71
CA LEU A 132 8.95 12.92 3.19
C LEU A 132 8.03 11.79 3.71
N GLY A 133 8.50 10.54 3.71
CA GLY A 133 7.78 9.39 4.25
C GLY A 133 7.45 9.54 5.75
N GLU A 134 8.41 10.03 6.55
CA GLU A 134 8.22 10.33 7.96
C GLU A 134 7.19 11.46 8.17
N LYS A 135 7.30 12.55 7.39
CA LYS A 135 6.34 13.66 7.42
C LYS A 135 4.92 13.22 7.06
N ILE A 136 4.78 12.27 6.14
CA ILE A 136 3.48 11.66 5.81
C ILE A 136 2.95 10.87 7.00
N SER A 137 3.77 10.03 7.63
CA SER A 137 3.39 9.26 8.82
C SER A 137 2.91 10.18 9.95
N ASP A 138 3.62 11.27 10.21
CA ASP A 138 3.26 12.28 11.20
C ASP A 138 1.95 13.00 10.85
N THR A 139 1.77 13.35 9.57
CA THR A 139 0.56 14.01 9.07
C THR A 139 -0.68 13.12 9.24
N LEU A 140 -0.50 11.81 9.11
CA LEU A 140 -1.58 10.84 9.28
C LEU A 140 -1.86 10.53 10.75
N SER A 141 -0.82 10.52 11.60
CA SER A 141 -0.93 10.21 13.03
C SER A 141 -1.51 11.36 13.86
N LYS A 142 -1.42 12.61 13.35
CA LYS A 142 -2.03 13.79 13.96
C LYS A 142 -3.46 13.97 13.40
N ASP A 143 -4.45 13.82 14.29
CA ASP A 143 -5.84 14.21 14.07
C ASP A 143 -6.05 15.68 14.45
#